data_AF-A0A8X6I8W0-F1
#
_entry.id   AF-A0A8X6I8W0-F1
#
_cell.length_a   1.000
_cell.length_b   1.000
_cell.length_c   1.000
_cell.angle_alpha   90.00
_cell.angle_beta   90.00
_cell.angle_gamma   90.00
#
_symmetry.space_group_name_H-M   'P 1'
#
loop_
_entity.id
_entity.type
_entity.pdbx_description
1 polymer ?
#
loop_
_entity_poly.entity_id
_entity_poly.type
_entity_poly.pdbx_seq_one_letter_code
_entity_poly.pdbx_strand_id
1 'polypeptide(L)' 'MGPSARLALLALRNRSWHSGVPSTWLKATVIRILKKNKPSDQINSYRPISLTCLLTKIMEQMVTSRMS' A
#
# COMPACT_ATOMS: atom_id res chain seq x y z
N MET A 1 -7.09 -11.27 11.97
CA MET A 1 -7.18 -12.08 10.72
C MET A 1 -7.38 -13.53 11.11
N GLY A 2 -8.28 -14.25 10.43
CA GLY A 2 -8.50 -15.68 10.71
C GLY A 2 -7.30 -16.55 10.32
N PRO A 3 -7.19 -17.79 10.86
CA PRO A 3 -6.05 -18.67 10.63
C PRO A 3 -5.76 -18.93 9.14
N SER A 4 -6.80 -19.22 8.35
CA SER A 4 -6.67 -19.50 6.92
C SER A 4 -6.16 -18.30 6.13
N ALA A 5 -6.66 -17.10 6.43
CA ALA A 5 -6.22 -15.86 5.78
C ALA A 5 -4.74 -15.57 6.10
N ARG A 6 -4.31 -15.80 7.35
CA ARG A 6 -2.93 -15.62 7.76
C ARG A 6 -1.98 -16.58 7.03
N LEU A 7 -2.34 -17.86 6.90
CA LEU A 7 -1.55 -18.83 6.16
C LEU A 7 -1.43 -18.48 4.68
N ALA A 8 -2.52 -18.06 4.05
CA ALA A 8 -2.52 -17.62 2.65
C ALA A 8 -1.61 -16.40 2.43
N LEU A 9 -1.66 -15.39 3.32
CA LEU A 9 -0.80 -14.22 3.24
C LEU A 9 0.68 -14.57 3.46
N LEU A 10 1.00 -15.45 4.40
CA LEU A 10 2.37 -15.92 4.61
C LEU A 10 2.91 -16.67 3.39
N ALA A 11 2.10 -17.55 2.79
CA ALA A 11 2.47 -18.27 1.58
C ALA A 11 2.71 -17.30 0.40
N LEU A 12 1.81 -16.33 0.22
CA LEU A 12 1.94 -15.30 -0.81
C LEU A 12 3.20 -14.44 -0.60
N ARG A 13 3.46 -13.96 0.62
CA ARG A 13 4.67 -13.21 0.96
C ARG A 13 5.94 -13.99 0.61
N ASN A 14 6.01 -15.25 1.04
CA ASN A 14 7.17 -16.09 0.83
C ASN A 14 7.41 -16.35 -0.66
N ARG A 15 6.33 -16.59 -1.43
CA ARG A 15 6.41 -16.71 -2.89
C ARG A 15 6.93 -15.41 -3.51
N SER A 16 6.34 -14.27 -3.18
CA SER A 16 6.73 -12.96 -3.70
C SER A 16 8.19 -12.61 -3.42
N TRP A 17 8.75 -13.07 -2.29
CA TRP A 17 10.17 -12.88 -1.96
C TRP A 17 11.12 -13.60 -2.92
N HIS A 18 10.71 -14.76 -3.44
CA HIS A 18 11.53 -15.57 -4.35
C HIS A 18 11.25 -15.30 -5.82
N SER A 19 9.98 -15.06 -6.19
CA SER A 19 9.55 -14.92 -7.59
C SER A 19 9.27 -13.47 -8.02
N GLY A 20 9.43 -12.51 -7.11
CA GLY A 20 9.01 -11.13 -7.33
C GLY A 20 7.50 -10.92 -7.15
N VAL A 21 7.07 -9.66 -7.22
CA VAL A 21 5.68 -9.23 -7.00
C VAL A 21 4.95 -8.97 -8.33
N PRO A 22 3.61 -9.07 -8.35
CA PRO A 22 2.83 -8.64 -9.51
C PRO A 22 3.09 -7.17 -9.85
N SER A 23 3.13 -6.84 -11.15
CA SER A 23 3.36 -5.46 -11.61
C SER A 23 2.31 -4.47 -11.12
N THR A 24 1.09 -4.93 -10.84
CA THR A 24 0.01 -4.12 -10.24
C THR A 24 0.32 -3.66 -8.83
N TRP A 25 1.13 -4.40 -8.08
CA TRP A 25 1.53 -4.02 -6.72
C TRP A 25 2.56 -2.90 -6.69
N LEU A 26 3.27 -2.71 -7.80
CA LEU A 26 4.24 -1.62 -8.02
C LEU A 26 3.58 -0.32 -8.50
N LYS A 27 2.26 -0.34 -8.76
CA LYS A 27 1.49 0.80 -9.24
C LYS A 27 0.69 1.41 -8.09
N ALA A 28 0.52 2.73 -8.15
CA ALA A 28 -0.34 3.46 -7.23
C ALA A 28 -1.19 4.48 -8.01
N THR A 29 -2.42 4.67 -7.56
CA THR A 29 -3.28 5.76 -8.03
C THR A 29 -2.99 6.99 -7.18
N VAL A 30 -2.50 8.07 -7.80
CA VAL A 30 -2.25 9.32 -7.08
C VAL A 30 -3.55 10.10 -6.92
N ILE A 31 -3.98 10.30 -5.68
CA ILE A 31 -5.18 11.07 -5.35
C ILE A 31 -4.76 12.38 -4.70
N ARG A 32 -5.37 13.49 -5.12
CA ARG A 32 -5.11 14.82 -4.56
C ARG A 32 -6.13 15.12 -3.46
N ILE A 33 -5.68 15.25 -2.21
CA ILE A 33 -6.53 15.64 -1.09
C ILE A 33 -6.34 17.12 -0.78
N LEU A 34 -7.42 17.90 -0.79
CA LEU A 34 -7.37 19.32 -0.46
C LEU A 34 -7.02 19.51 1.02
N LYS A 35 -6.05 20.38 1.31
CA LYS A 35 -5.71 20.80 2.67
C LYS A 35 -6.89 21.60 3.24
N LYS A 36 -7.22 21.34 4.50
CA LYS A 36 -8.23 22.10 5.23
C LYS A 36 -7.91 23.60 5.16
N ASN A 37 -8.92 24.43 4.89
CA ASN A 37 -8.84 25.90 4.81
C ASN A 37 -7.87 26.44 3.74
N LYS A 38 -7.57 25.67 2.69
CA LYS A 38 -6.77 26.14 1.55
C LYS A 38 -7.63 26.22 0.28
N PRO A 39 -7.36 27.19 -0.60
CA PRO A 39 -8.21 27.44 -1.76
C PRO A 39 -7.97 26.39 -2.85
N SER A 40 -9.03 25.91 -3.53
CA SER A 40 -8.97 24.75 -4.45
C SER A 40 -8.38 25.07 -5.83
N ASP A 41 -8.23 26.35 -6.16
CA ASP A 41 -7.63 26.86 -7.38
C ASP A 41 -6.09 26.75 -7.39
N GLN A 42 -5.46 26.65 -6.22
CA GLN A 42 -4.01 26.57 -6.08
C GLN A 42 -3.53 25.12 -5.98
N ILE A 43 -2.58 24.73 -6.84
CA ILE A 43 -1.96 23.39 -6.83
C ILE A 43 -1.34 23.06 -5.46
N ASN A 44 -0.73 24.06 -4.81
CA ASN A 44 -0.07 23.94 -3.50
C ASN A 44 -1.05 23.65 -2.35
N SER A 45 -2.36 23.80 -2.58
CA SER A 45 -3.41 23.48 -1.61
C SER A 45 -3.67 22.00 -1.48
N TYR A 46 -3.15 21.14 -2.36
CA TYR A 46 -3.36 19.71 -2.29
C TYR A 46 -2.20 18.97 -1.63
N ARG A 47 -2.49 17.81 -1.04
CA ARG A 47 -1.54 16.79 -0.62
C ARG A 47 -1.74 15.57 -1.53
N PRO A 48 -0.75 15.19 -2.34
CA PRO A 48 -0.84 13.94 -3.09
C PRO A 48 -0.71 12.77 -2.12
N ILE A 49 -1.57 11.76 -2.27
CA ILE A 49 -1.44 10.46 -1.61
C ILE A 49 -1.36 9.36 -2.67
N SER A 50 -0.55 8.35 -2.41
CA SER A 50 -0.44 7.16 -3.26
C SER A 50 -1.39 6.09 -2.74
N LEU A 51 -2.48 5.85 -3.46
CA LEU A 51 -3.39 4.74 -3.18
C LEU A 51 -2.84 3.47 -3.84
N THR A 52 -2.29 2.57 -3.02
CA THR A 52 -1.82 1.24 -3.45
C THR A 52 -2.90 0.18 -3.26
N CYS A 53 -2.73 -1.00 -3.84
CA CYS A 53 -3.65 -2.10 -3.58
C CYS A 53 -3.55 -2.57 -2.12
N LEU A 54 -4.66 -3.08 -1.56
CA LEU A 54 -4.73 -3.50 -0.16
C LEU A 54 -3.67 -4.56 0.19
N LEU A 55 -3.38 -5.48 -0.73
CA LEU A 55 -2.40 -6.53 -0.51
C LEU A 55 -0.98 -5.95 -0.33
N THR A 56 -0.59 -4.95 -1.12
CA THR A 56 0.70 -4.25 -0.92
C THR A 56 0.78 -3.67 0.49
N LYS A 57 -0.27 -2.99 0.95
CA LYS A 57 -0.31 -2.38 2.30
C LYS A 57 -0.15 -3.42 3.43
N ILE A 58 -0.82 -4.57 3.29
CA ILE A 58 -0.71 -5.68 4.25
C ILE A 58 0.70 -6.26 4.24
N MET A 59 1.28 -6.49 3.05
CA MET A 59 2.62 -7.06 2.92
C MET A 59 3.71 -6.14 3.47
N GLU A 60 3.61 -4.83 3.20
CA GLU A 60 4.48 -3.81 3.81
C GLU A 60 4.45 -3.92 5.34
N GLN A 61 3.26 -3.95 5.93
CA GLN A 61 3.10 -4.06 7.38
C GLN A 61 3.71 -5.37 7.93
N MET A 62 3.53 -6.49 7.23
CA MET A 62 4.11 -7.79 7.64
C MET A 62 5.64 -7.79 7.60
N VAL A 63 6.25 -7.09 6.65
CA VAL A 63 7.71 -6.95 6.56
C VAL A 63 8.22 -6.01 7.64
N THR A 64 7.62 -4.82 7.76
CA THR A 64 8.00 -3.82 8.77
C THR A 64 7.88 -4.38 10.18
N SER A 65 6.78 -5.09 10.49
CA SER A 65 6.56 -5.70 11.80
C SER A 65 7.56 -6.81 12.15
N ARG A 66 8.29 -7.37 11.17
CA ARG A 66 9.35 -8.36 11.42
C ARG A 66 10.71 -7.68 11.65
N MET A 67 10.90 -6.48 11.10
CA MET A 67 12.16 -5.74 11.18
C MET A 67 12.25 -4.81 12.40
N SER A 68 11.09 -4.42 12.94
CA SER A 68 10.95 -3.75 14.24
C SER A 68 11.09 -4.74 15.39
#